data_AF-A0A2D7QT56-F1
#
_entry.id   AF-A0A2D7QT56-F1
#
_cell.length_a   1.000
_cell.length_b   1.000
_cell.length_c   1.000
_cell.angle_alpha   90.00
_cell.angle_beta   90.00
_cell.angle_gamma   90.00
#
_symmetry.space_group_name_H-M   'P 1'
#
loop_
_entity.id
_entity.type
_entity.pdbx_description
1 polymer ?
#
loop_
_entity_poly.entity_id
_entity_poly.type
_entity_poly.pdbx_seq_one_letter_code
_entity_poly.pdbx_strand_id
1 'polypeptide(L)'
;MLKNLFRRQKQKDSQPDTSTLDRQPSEEVSPSPSETSDFASTAEPSNKKKSWFQRLTTGLSKTRKNLVTQIQGLLRIGRQIDEELLEEIEEVLIQADVGVKATMTLMDNVRNVVEERMIDESADLEAVIKEQIELILGQDGQSVSVVRDSPHVILVLGVNGAGKTTTIGKLCHRFRSEGKSVLVAAADTFRAAAAEQLQIWCERSDTDLIRSDEGTDPASVVFDALHATQSRQVDVLIIDTAGRLHTKKPLMDELSKIGRVISREIPKAPHEVLLVVDGTAGQNAIIQANVFNEAVPVTGVAVTKLDGTAKGGVVIAIRQEIGVPIKLIGIGEQLDDLRDFVAQDFVSALFENDESSI
;
A
#
# COMPACT_ATOMS: atom_id res chain seq x y z
N MET A 1 24.61 67.60 -12.21
CA MET A 1 25.60 66.88 -13.05
C MET A 1 24.81 65.81 -13.81
N LEU A 2 24.62 65.85 -15.15
CA LEU A 2 25.59 65.61 -16.23
C LEU A 2 26.26 64.23 -16.08
N LYS A 3 26.21 63.25 -17.00
CA LYS A 3 25.66 63.08 -18.37
C LYS A 3 25.25 61.58 -18.54
N ASN A 4 24.14 61.19 -19.17
CA ASN A 4 23.91 61.05 -20.63
C ASN A 4 24.97 60.26 -21.42
N LEU A 5 24.58 59.12 -22.02
CA LEU A 5 24.70 58.73 -23.45
C LEU A 5 23.96 57.38 -23.65
N PHE A 6 22.77 57.32 -24.29
CA PHE A 6 22.54 57.13 -25.74
C PHE A 6 22.79 55.67 -26.24
N ARG A 7 21.99 55.03 -27.12
CA ARG A 7 20.87 55.48 -27.98
C ARG A 7 19.96 54.31 -28.45
N ARG A 8 18.64 54.40 -28.17
CA ARG A 8 17.44 54.25 -29.07
C ARG A 8 17.31 53.09 -30.09
N GLN A 9 16.22 52.31 -30.05
CA GLN A 9 14.92 52.42 -30.82
C GLN A 9 15.00 51.94 -32.29
N LYS A 10 13.96 51.44 -33.00
CA LYS A 10 12.50 51.15 -32.79
C LYS A 10 12.12 50.14 -33.91
N GLN A 11 11.33 49.08 -33.72
CA GLN A 11 9.85 49.04 -33.73
C GLN A 11 9.18 49.73 -34.96
N LYS A 12 8.63 48.96 -35.92
CA LYS A 12 7.16 48.83 -36.13
C LYS A 12 6.71 47.96 -37.33
N ASP A 13 5.55 47.35 -37.08
CA ASP A 13 4.52 46.71 -37.93
C ASP A 13 4.35 47.19 -39.38
N SER A 14 3.98 46.27 -40.30
CA SER A 14 2.65 46.21 -40.97
C SER A 14 2.63 45.26 -42.20
N GLN A 15 1.52 44.53 -42.39
CA GLN A 15 1.13 43.93 -43.69
C GLN A 15 0.37 44.98 -44.53
N PRO A 16 0.26 44.80 -45.87
CA PRO A 16 -1.05 44.33 -46.37
C PRO A 16 -1.04 43.41 -47.62
N ASP A 17 -2.24 42.89 -47.86
CA ASP A 17 -2.79 41.99 -48.89
C ASP A 17 -2.61 42.26 -50.40
N THR A 18 -3.02 41.21 -51.17
CA THR A 18 -3.72 41.17 -52.48
C THR A 18 -3.02 40.75 -53.79
N SER A 19 -3.52 39.64 -54.36
CA SER A 19 -3.83 39.42 -55.81
C SER A 19 -2.66 39.24 -56.82
N THR A 20 -2.75 38.47 -57.92
CA THR A 20 -3.80 37.57 -58.49
C THR A 20 -3.19 36.60 -59.53
N LEU A 21 -3.80 35.42 -59.69
CA LEU A 21 -3.98 34.60 -60.93
C LEU A 21 -2.79 34.31 -61.88
N ASP A 22 -2.55 33.01 -62.18
CA ASP A 22 -3.12 32.40 -63.40
C ASP A 22 -3.21 30.83 -63.32
N ARG A 23 -3.70 30.18 -64.38
CA ARG A 23 -4.48 28.92 -64.36
C ARG A 23 -3.76 27.57 -64.62
N GLN A 24 -4.50 26.50 -64.30
CA GLN A 24 -4.26 25.06 -64.55
C GLN A 24 -4.43 24.64 -66.03
N PRO A 25 -4.17 23.37 -66.40
CA PRO A 25 -5.16 22.26 -66.30
C PRO A 25 -4.58 21.01 -65.58
N SER A 26 -5.25 20.24 -64.71
CA SER A 26 -6.59 19.61 -64.65
C SER A 26 -6.69 18.24 -65.36
N GLU A 27 -6.84 17.16 -64.58
CA GLU A 27 -7.46 15.87 -64.98
C GLU A 27 -8.25 15.25 -63.79
N GLU A 28 -9.15 14.29 -64.07
CA GLU A 28 -10.45 14.08 -63.41
C GLU A 28 -10.84 12.56 -63.28
N VAL A 29 -11.75 12.05 -62.41
CA VAL A 29 -12.54 12.60 -61.28
C VAL A 29 -13.11 11.45 -60.38
N SER A 30 -12.97 11.54 -59.04
CA SER A 30 -13.86 10.94 -57.99
C SER A 30 -14.00 9.38 -57.87
N PRO A 31 -14.73 8.81 -56.87
CA PRO A 31 -15.39 9.41 -55.69
C PRO A 31 -15.13 8.74 -54.29
N SER A 32 -15.56 9.48 -53.26
CA SER A 32 -15.94 9.16 -51.84
C SER A 32 -16.53 7.76 -51.52
N PRO A 33 -16.65 7.30 -50.24
CA PRO A 33 -16.90 8.12 -49.04
C PRO A 33 -16.26 7.76 -47.67
N SER A 34 -16.45 8.74 -46.77
CA SER A 34 -16.37 8.88 -45.30
C SER A 34 -16.41 7.69 -44.30
N GLU A 35 -15.74 7.95 -43.17
CA GLU A 35 -16.15 7.71 -41.76
C GLU A 35 -15.91 6.36 -41.04
N THR A 36 -15.68 6.50 -39.71
CA THR A 36 -15.59 5.46 -38.64
C THR A 36 -14.48 4.40 -38.78
N SER A 37 -13.91 3.80 -37.75
CA SER A 37 -13.68 4.01 -36.30
C SER A 37 -13.08 2.68 -35.80
N ASP A 38 -12.15 2.69 -34.84
CA ASP A 38 -11.81 1.61 -33.87
C ASP A 38 -10.39 1.90 -33.35
N PHE A 39 -10.15 2.55 -32.20
CA PHE A 39 -10.49 2.25 -30.81
C PHE A 39 -9.85 0.98 -30.20
N ALA A 40 -9.15 1.22 -29.07
CA ALA A 40 -8.83 0.30 -27.98
C ALA A 40 -8.09 -1.02 -28.29
N SER A 41 -6.76 -0.98 -28.12
CA SER A 41 -6.00 -2.18 -27.69
C SER A 41 -6.37 -2.52 -26.24
N THR A 42 -7.27 -3.50 -26.07
CA THR A 42 -7.64 -4.05 -24.76
C THR A 42 -6.52 -4.94 -24.21
N ALA A 43 -5.64 -4.36 -23.38
CA ALA A 43 -4.70 -5.15 -22.60
C ALA A 43 -5.45 -5.92 -21.50
N GLU A 44 -5.53 -7.26 -21.63
CA GLU A 44 -6.26 -8.14 -20.74
C GLU A 44 -5.80 -8.08 -19.26
N PRO A 45 -6.69 -8.36 -18.29
CA PRO A 45 -6.34 -8.44 -16.86
C PRO A 45 -5.32 -9.53 -16.54
N SER A 46 -5.20 -10.56 -17.39
CA SER A 46 -4.22 -11.65 -17.28
C SER A 46 -2.77 -11.15 -17.23
N ASN A 47 -2.44 -10.16 -18.06
CA ASN A 47 -1.08 -9.62 -18.18
C ASN A 47 -0.71 -8.73 -16.98
N LYS A 48 -1.66 -7.96 -16.45
CA LYS A 48 -1.46 -7.14 -15.23
C LYS A 48 -1.22 -7.99 -13.99
N LYS A 49 -1.92 -9.12 -13.83
CA LYS A 49 -1.67 -10.06 -12.72
C LYS A 49 -0.26 -10.66 -12.79
N LYS A 50 0.16 -11.17 -13.96
CA LYS A 50 1.52 -11.70 -14.15
C LYS A 50 2.59 -10.65 -13.83
N SER A 51 2.41 -9.41 -14.32
CA SER A 51 3.31 -8.30 -14.02
C SER A 51 3.36 -7.95 -12.53
N TRP A 52 2.23 -7.94 -11.81
CA TRP A 52 2.24 -7.72 -10.36
C TRP A 52 2.98 -8.85 -9.62
N PHE A 53 2.65 -10.10 -9.91
CA PHE A 53 3.26 -11.25 -9.24
C PHE A 53 4.78 -11.27 -9.42
N GLN A 54 5.28 -11.07 -10.64
CA GLN A 54 6.72 -10.91 -10.91
C GLN A 54 7.37 -9.80 -10.08
N ARG A 55 6.68 -8.67 -9.87
CA ARG A 55 7.18 -7.56 -9.04
C ARG A 55 7.15 -7.89 -7.55
N LEU A 56 6.14 -8.62 -7.07
CA LEU A 56 6.06 -9.13 -5.70
C LEU A 56 7.20 -10.11 -5.43
N THR A 57 7.40 -11.10 -6.30
CA THR A 57 8.53 -12.03 -6.30
C THR A 57 9.87 -11.29 -6.30
N THR A 58 10.02 -10.25 -7.14
CA THR A 58 11.23 -9.42 -7.17
C THR A 58 11.45 -8.68 -5.84
N GLY A 59 10.40 -8.09 -5.27
CA GLY A 59 10.47 -7.39 -3.99
C GLY A 59 10.85 -8.32 -2.83
N LEU A 60 10.24 -9.50 -2.78
CA LEU A 60 10.51 -10.51 -1.74
C LEU A 60 11.82 -11.27 -1.93
N SER A 61 12.55 -11.08 -3.03
CA SER A 61 13.77 -11.84 -3.39
C SER A 61 14.84 -11.90 -2.29
N LYS A 62 15.03 -10.82 -1.51
CA LYS A 62 15.94 -10.81 -0.35
C LYS A 62 15.43 -11.68 0.81
N THR A 63 14.12 -11.67 1.05
CA THR A 63 13.51 -12.51 2.09
C THR A 63 13.53 -13.98 1.67
N ARG A 64 13.20 -14.29 0.41
CA ARG A 64 13.32 -15.66 -0.14
C ARG A 64 14.73 -16.24 0.08
N LYS A 65 15.77 -15.47 -0.27
CA LYS A 65 17.17 -15.91 -0.13
C LYS A 65 17.61 -16.16 1.31
N ASN A 66 17.05 -15.42 2.27
CA ASN A 66 17.36 -15.63 3.69
C ASN A 66 16.52 -16.74 4.33
N LEU A 67 15.24 -16.87 3.97
CA LEU A 67 14.31 -17.80 4.60
C LEU A 67 14.19 -19.12 3.82
N VAL A 68 13.67 -19.05 2.60
CA VAL A 68 13.28 -20.24 1.82
C VAL A 68 14.50 -21.03 1.35
N THR A 69 15.56 -20.35 0.89
CA THR A 69 16.80 -21.06 0.50
C THR A 69 17.45 -21.79 1.68
N GLN A 70 17.28 -21.29 2.92
CA GLN A 70 17.72 -22.02 4.12
C GLN A 70 16.83 -23.23 4.38
N ILE A 71 15.50 -23.07 4.43
CA ILE A 71 14.54 -24.17 4.60
C ILE A 71 14.78 -25.27 3.55
N GLN A 72 14.80 -24.93 2.25
CA GLN A 72 15.03 -25.88 1.16
C GLN A 72 16.39 -26.61 1.26
N GLY A 73 17.41 -25.99 1.89
CA GLY A 73 18.69 -26.65 2.17
C GLY A 73 18.64 -27.74 3.26
N LEU A 74 17.62 -27.69 4.12
CA LEU A 74 17.32 -28.69 5.16
C LEU A 74 16.44 -29.83 4.63
N LEU A 75 15.51 -29.52 3.71
CA LEU A 75 14.54 -30.45 3.10
C LEU A 75 15.18 -31.30 1.99
N ARG A 76 16.04 -32.25 2.37
CA ARG A 76 16.79 -33.09 1.43
C ARG A 76 16.03 -34.38 1.11
N ILE A 77 15.99 -34.76 -0.17
CA ILE A 77 15.42 -36.05 -0.62
C ILE A 77 16.03 -37.20 0.20
N GLY A 78 15.17 -38.02 0.80
CA GLY A 78 15.56 -39.13 1.67
C GLY A 78 15.95 -38.77 3.12
N ARG A 79 15.96 -37.48 3.52
CA ARG A 79 15.98 -37.10 4.94
C ARG A 79 14.57 -37.31 5.51
N GLN A 80 14.48 -38.13 6.55
CA GLN A 80 13.27 -38.35 7.34
C GLN A 80 12.95 -37.11 8.17
N ILE A 81 11.69 -36.94 8.57
CA ILE A 81 11.32 -35.88 9.50
C ILE A 81 11.65 -36.34 10.94
N ASP A 82 12.58 -35.63 11.57
CA ASP A 82 12.99 -35.78 12.96
C ASP A 82 12.88 -34.44 13.71
N GLU A 83 12.95 -34.46 15.05
CA GLU A 83 12.85 -33.23 15.85
C GLU A 83 14.03 -32.29 15.57
N GLU A 84 15.22 -32.81 15.23
CA GLU A 84 16.38 -32.00 14.83
C GLU A 84 16.08 -31.17 13.57
N LEU A 85 15.44 -31.75 12.55
CA LEU A 85 14.96 -31.00 11.38
C LEU A 85 13.95 -29.90 11.75
N LEU A 86 13.03 -30.19 12.67
CA LEU A 86 11.99 -29.23 13.08
C LEU A 86 12.58 -28.07 13.90
N GLU A 87 13.54 -28.36 14.79
CA GLU A 87 14.32 -27.34 15.52
C GLU A 87 15.14 -26.47 14.55
N GLU A 88 15.82 -27.05 13.55
CA GLU A 88 16.55 -26.30 12.51
C GLU A 88 15.62 -25.34 11.73
N ILE A 89 14.41 -25.78 11.38
CA ILE A 89 13.40 -24.94 10.68
C ILE A 89 12.88 -23.82 11.61
N GLU A 90 12.64 -24.12 12.89
CA GLU A 90 12.24 -23.14 13.91
C GLU A 90 13.30 -22.03 14.06
N GLU A 91 14.58 -22.38 14.14
CA GLU A 91 15.67 -21.39 14.18
C GLU A 91 15.69 -20.48 12.94
N VAL A 92 15.56 -21.05 11.74
CA VAL A 92 15.54 -20.32 10.47
C VAL A 92 14.37 -19.33 10.41
N LEU A 93 13.17 -19.74 10.83
CA LEU A 93 12.00 -18.87 10.91
C LEU A 93 12.22 -17.69 11.87
N ILE A 94 12.80 -17.94 13.05
CA ILE A 94 13.12 -16.89 14.03
C ILE A 94 14.15 -15.90 13.45
N GLN A 95 15.21 -16.40 12.80
CA GLN A 95 16.23 -15.57 12.15
C GLN A 95 15.67 -14.69 11.01
N ALA A 96 14.60 -15.15 10.35
CA ALA A 96 13.90 -14.43 9.28
C ALA A 96 12.87 -13.38 9.75
N ASP A 97 12.89 -12.99 11.04
CA ASP A 97 11.96 -12.03 11.66
C ASP A 97 10.49 -12.50 11.72
N VAL A 98 10.20 -13.80 11.58
CA VAL A 98 8.84 -14.35 11.82
C VAL A 98 8.41 -14.18 13.29
N GLY A 99 9.37 -14.14 14.22
CA GLY A 99 9.12 -13.87 15.63
C GLY A 99 8.64 -15.09 16.42
N VAL A 100 9.19 -15.26 17.62
CA VAL A 100 9.11 -16.49 18.43
C VAL A 100 7.70 -17.09 18.52
N LYS A 101 6.70 -16.30 18.92
CA LYS A 101 5.32 -16.79 19.10
C LYS A 101 4.67 -17.26 17.79
N ALA A 102 4.95 -16.59 16.67
CA ALA A 102 4.41 -16.99 15.37
C ALA A 102 5.14 -18.21 14.81
N THR A 103 6.46 -18.30 15.01
CA THR A 103 7.22 -19.52 14.72
C THR A 103 6.68 -20.71 15.53
N MET A 104 6.54 -20.59 16.86
CA MET A 104 5.99 -21.66 17.70
C MET A 104 4.60 -22.10 17.23
N THR A 105 3.68 -21.15 16.98
CA THR A 105 2.34 -21.47 16.46
C THR A 105 2.41 -22.19 15.11
N LEU A 106 3.28 -21.75 14.21
CA LEU A 106 3.48 -22.36 12.90
C LEU A 106 4.04 -23.78 13.03
N MET A 107 5.08 -23.98 13.84
CA MET A 107 5.76 -25.27 13.99
C MET A 107 4.90 -26.29 14.74
N ASP A 108 4.12 -25.87 15.73
CA ASP A 108 3.14 -26.74 16.39
C ASP A 108 2.05 -27.21 15.41
N ASN A 109 1.56 -26.31 14.54
CA ASN A 109 0.62 -26.69 13.48
C ASN A 109 1.25 -27.63 12.45
N VAL A 110 2.51 -27.39 12.06
CA VAL A 110 3.27 -28.26 11.14
C VAL A 110 3.47 -29.66 11.75
N ARG A 111 3.89 -29.76 13.02
CA ARG A 111 4.02 -31.02 13.77
C ARG A 111 2.71 -31.82 13.73
N ASN A 112 1.60 -31.19 14.13
CA ASN A 112 0.28 -31.83 14.12
C ASN A 112 -0.11 -32.36 12.72
N VAL A 113 0.11 -31.58 11.65
CA VAL A 113 -0.24 -31.97 10.29
C VAL A 113 0.66 -33.10 9.75
N VAL A 114 1.95 -33.11 10.12
CA VAL A 114 2.89 -34.20 9.78
C VAL A 114 2.44 -35.51 10.43
N GLU A 115 2.08 -35.49 11.72
CA GLU A 115 1.55 -36.65 12.44
C GLU A 115 0.20 -37.12 11.88
N GLU A 116 -0.77 -36.22 11.67
CA GLU A 116 -2.11 -36.54 11.16
C GLU A 116 -2.08 -37.15 9.75
N ARG A 117 -1.17 -36.67 8.89
CA ARG A 117 -1.05 -37.11 7.50
C ARG A 117 -0.01 -38.23 7.29
N MET A 118 0.69 -38.66 8.34
CA MET A 118 1.78 -39.65 8.28
C MET A 118 2.84 -39.28 7.21
N ILE A 119 3.37 -38.05 7.29
CA ILE A 119 4.38 -37.57 6.34
C ILE A 119 5.76 -37.96 6.88
N ASP A 120 6.43 -38.92 6.22
CA ASP A 120 7.73 -39.42 6.64
C ASP A 120 8.92 -38.69 5.97
N GLU A 121 8.74 -38.14 4.76
CA GLU A 121 9.80 -37.52 3.96
C GLU A 121 9.81 -35.98 4.05
N SER A 122 10.98 -35.40 4.36
CA SER A 122 11.14 -33.94 4.46
C SER A 122 10.88 -33.17 3.16
N ALA A 123 10.86 -33.84 2.00
CA ALA A 123 10.55 -33.21 0.72
C ALA A 123 9.11 -32.65 0.65
N ASP A 124 8.16 -33.28 1.36
CA ASP A 124 6.75 -32.83 1.40
C ASP A 124 6.51 -31.72 2.43
N LEU A 125 7.49 -31.46 3.31
CA LEU A 125 7.34 -30.51 4.42
C LEU A 125 7.23 -29.05 3.95
N GLU A 126 7.77 -28.68 2.78
CA GLU A 126 7.60 -27.33 2.22
C GLU A 126 6.12 -27.03 1.96
N ALA A 127 5.37 -27.99 1.43
CA ALA A 127 3.95 -27.83 1.13
C ALA A 127 3.13 -27.63 2.41
N VAL A 128 3.44 -28.39 3.47
CA VAL A 128 2.82 -28.24 4.79
C VAL A 128 3.12 -26.86 5.39
N ILE A 129 4.38 -26.43 5.36
CA ILE A 129 4.78 -25.10 5.86
C ILE A 129 4.02 -23.99 5.12
N LYS A 130 3.91 -24.07 3.78
CA LYS A 130 3.18 -23.09 2.97
C LYS A 130 1.69 -23.05 3.33
N GLU A 131 1.04 -24.20 3.45
CA GLU A 131 -0.35 -24.32 3.89
C GLU A 131 -0.56 -23.68 5.27
N GLN A 132 0.31 -23.97 6.25
CA GLN A 132 0.19 -23.41 7.59
C GLN A 132 0.48 -21.89 7.65
N ILE A 133 1.38 -21.38 6.82
CA ILE A 133 1.60 -19.93 6.68
C ILE A 133 0.37 -19.26 6.07
N GLU A 134 -0.24 -19.82 5.02
CA GLU A 134 -1.48 -19.30 4.42
C GLU A 134 -2.63 -19.28 5.45
N LEU A 135 -2.75 -20.31 6.28
CA LEU A 135 -3.76 -20.36 7.36
C LEU A 135 -3.55 -19.28 8.44
N ILE A 136 -2.31 -19.01 8.86
CA ILE A 136 -2.00 -17.91 9.80
C ILE A 136 -2.35 -16.55 9.18
N LEU A 137 -1.90 -16.33 7.93
CA LEU A 137 -2.18 -15.11 7.16
C LEU A 137 -3.69 -14.89 6.98
N GLY A 138 -4.46 -15.97 6.83
CA GLY A 138 -5.92 -15.98 6.79
C GLY A 138 -6.48 -15.84 5.37
N GLN A 139 -7.81 -15.97 5.26
CA GLN A 139 -8.48 -15.98 3.96
C GLN A 139 -8.46 -14.61 3.27
N ASP A 140 -8.24 -14.67 1.96
CA ASP A 140 -8.28 -13.52 1.06
C ASP A 140 -9.67 -12.84 1.05
N GLY A 141 -9.67 -11.53 0.77
CA GLY A 141 -10.91 -10.77 0.54
C GLY A 141 -11.20 -9.67 1.56
N GLN A 142 -10.41 -9.51 2.63
CA GLN A 142 -10.51 -8.37 3.55
C GLN A 142 -9.90 -7.08 2.98
N SER A 143 -10.10 -6.83 1.68
CA SER A 143 -9.70 -5.62 0.97
C SER A 143 -10.25 -4.35 1.65
N VAL A 144 -9.52 -3.23 1.52
CA VAL A 144 -10.03 -1.91 1.90
C VAL A 144 -11.05 -1.47 0.84
N SER A 145 -12.28 -1.93 0.99
CA SER A 145 -13.37 -1.72 0.05
C SER A 145 -14.43 -0.77 0.60
N VAL A 146 -14.96 0.09 -0.27
CA VAL A 146 -16.03 1.05 0.04
C VAL A 146 -17.37 0.32 0.15
N VAL A 147 -17.58 -0.40 1.26
CA VAL A 147 -18.79 -1.20 1.49
C VAL A 147 -19.97 -0.28 1.84
N ARG A 148 -20.80 0.01 0.83
CA ARG A 148 -22.24 0.41 0.83
C ARG A 148 -22.69 1.64 1.66
N ASP A 149 -22.08 1.94 2.80
CA ASP A 149 -22.41 3.06 3.68
C ASP A 149 -21.47 4.23 3.34
N SER A 150 -21.95 5.16 2.48
CA SER A 150 -21.24 6.41 2.17
C SER A 150 -21.60 7.51 3.19
N PRO A 151 -20.62 8.28 3.72
CA PRO A 151 -19.21 8.24 3.39
C PRO A 151 -18.43 7.15 4.16
N HIS A 152 -17.55 6.44 3.44
CA HIS A 152 -16.61 5.51 4.06
C HIS A 152 -15.42 6.29 4.65
N VAL A 153 -15.02 5.97 5.89
CA VAL A 153 -14.05 6.78 6.65
C VAL A 153 -12.86 5.92 7.05
N ILE A 154 -11.68 6.27 6.53
CA ILE A 154 -10.43 5.56 6.74
C ILE A 154 -9.50 6.43 7.60
N LEU A 155 -9.23 5.98 8.82
CA LEU A 155 -8.25 6.58 9.72
C LEU A 155 -6.90 5.87 9.55
N VAL A 156 -5.86 6.59 9.12
CA VAL A 156 -4.55 5.99 8.81
C VAL A 156 -3.56 6.24 9.94
N LEU A 157 -3.14 5.16 10.61
CA LEU A 157 -2.23 5.17 11.76
C LEU A 157 -0.84 4.64 11.41
N GLY A 158 0.12 4.77 12.33
CA GLY A 158 1.49 4.26 12.17
C GLY A 158 2.57 5.29 12.46
N VAL A 159 3.82 4.84 12.60
CA VAL A 159 4.94 5.73 12.96
C VAL A 159 5.37 6.65 11.81
N ASN A 160 6.16 7.68 12.14
CA ASN A 160 6.81 8.51 11.13
C ASN A 160 7.80 7.66 10.32
N GLY A 161 7.84 7.86 9.00
CA GLY A 161 8.69 7.08 8.09
C GLY A 161 8.09 5.74 7.63
N ALA A 162 7.03 5.23 8.27
CA ALA A 162 6.39 3.95 7.89
C ALA A 162 5.56 3.99 6.59
N GLY A 163 5.56 5.10 5.85
CA GLY A 163 4.89 5.19 4.54
C GLY A 163 3.41 5.61 4.57
N LYS A 164 2.88 6.16 5.68
CA LYS A 164 1.48 6.63 5.80
C LYS A 164 1.03 7.52 4.63
N THR A 165 1.64 8.70 4.50
CA THR A 165 1.31 9.72 3.48
C THR A 165 1.42 9.15 2.05
N THR A 166 2.41 8.31 1.77
CA THR A 166 2.54 7.57 0.50
C THR A 166 1.40 6.57 0.29
N THR A 167 1.02 5.82 1.33
CA THR A 167 -0.11 4.86 1.29
C THR A 167 -1.43 5.58 1.05
N ILE A 168 -1.65 6.74 1.69
CA ILE A 168 -2.81 7.60 1.47
C ILE A 168 -2.87 8.07 0.02
N GLY A 169 -1.76 8.57 -0.55
CA GLY A 169 -1.71 9.00 -1.95
C GLY A 169 -2.05 7.86 -2.94
N LYS A 170 -1.54 6.65 -2.69
CA LYS A 170 -1.89 5.47 -3.50
C LYS A 170 -3.35 5.04 -3.34
N LEU A 171 -3.91 5.11 -2.13
CA LEU A 171 -5.34 4.86 -1.90
C LEU A 171 -6.24 5.91 -2.58
N CYS A 172 -5.84 7.19 -2.56
CA CYS A 172 -6.53 8.27 -3.28
C CYS A 172 -6.59 7.96 -4.78
N HIS A 173 -5.45 7.64 -5.39
CA HIS A 173 -5.38 7.24 -6.79
C HIS A 173 -6.22 6.00 -7.10
N ARG A 174 -6.15 4.95 -6.26
CA ARG A 174 -6.97 3.75 -6.38
C ARG A 174 -8.46 4.09 -6.41
N PHE A 175 -8.98 4.73 -5.37
CA PHE A 175 -10.41 5.03 -5.28
C PHE A 175 -10.88 5.97 -6.40
N ARG A 176 -10.06 6.95 -6.82
CA ARG A 176 -10.37 7.79 -7.99
C ARG A 176 -10.39 6.99 -9.30
N SER A 177 -9.49 6.02 -9.47
CA SER A 177 -9.53 5.09 -10.63
C SER A 177 -10.74 4.14 -10.61
N GLU A 178 -11.27 3.85 -9.41
CA GLU A 178 -12.54 3.12 -9.19
C GLU A 178 -13.78 4.04 -9.35
N GLY A 179 -13.60 5.30 -9.77
CA GLY A 179 -14.66 6.27 -10.02
C GLY A 179 -15.26 6.91 -8.76
N LYS A 180 -14.61 6.77 -7.61
CA LYS A 180 -15.06 7.35 -6.33
C LYS A 180 -14.61 8.80 -6.17
N SER A 181 -15.44 9.58 -5.50
CA SER A 181 -15.04 10.87 -4.95
C SER A 181 -14.25 10.65 -3.65
N VAL A 182 -13.15 11.38 -3.48
CA VAL A 182 -12.23 11.21 -2.35
C VAL A 182 -11.85 12.56 -1.78
N LEU A 183 -11.92 12.67 -0.45
CA LEU A 183 -11.49 13.81 0.35
C LEU A 183 -10.43 13.34 1.35
N VAL A 184 -9.40 14.16 1.54
CA VAL A 184 -8.29 13.87 2.46
C VAL A 184 -8.26 14.89 3.59
N ALA A 185 -7.95 14.46 4.81
CA ALA A 185 -7.72 15.32 5.97
C ALA A 185 -6.27 15.22 6.45
N ALA A 186 -5.56 16.36 6.48
CA ALA A 186 -4.20 16.48 6.99
C ALA A 186 -4.19 16.70 8.52
N ALA A 187 -4.39 15.62 9.30
CA ALA A 187 -4.38 15.69 10.76
C ALA A 187 -2.99 15.46 11.40
N ASP A 188 -1.91 15.26 10.63
CA ASP A 188 -0.52 15.43 11.10
C ASP A 188 -0.14 16.93 11.16
N THR A 189 -0.87 17.69 11.99
CA THR A 189 -0.78 19.17 12.06
C THR A 189 0.54 19.69 12.65
N PHE A 190 1.41 18.81 13.16
CA PHE A 190 2.72 19.14 13.73
C PHE A 190 3.86 19.14 12.70
N ARG A 191 3.58 18.78 11.45
CA ARG A 191 4.60 18.63 10.40
C ARG A 191 4.14 19.34 9.14
N ALA A 192 4.43 20.63 9.01
CA ALA A 192 4.11 21.41 7.80
C ALA A 192 4.51 20.69 6.50
N ALA A 193 5.74 20.15 6.43
CA ALA A 193 6.23 19.38 5.28
C ALA A 193 5.44 18.08 4.99
N ALA A 194 4.76 17.49 5.98
CA ALA A 194 3.88 16.34 5.75
C ALA A 194 2.57 16.77 5.07
N ALA A 195 1.99 17.90 5.47
CA ALA A 195 0.82 18.47 4.82
C ALA A 195 1.13 18.94 3.37
N GLU A 196 2.33 19.48 3.13
CA GLU A 196 2.81 19.80 1.77
C GLU A 196 2.99 18.53 0.92
N GLN A 197 3.63 17.48 1.47
CA GLN A 197 3.80 16.21 0.77
C GLN A 197 2.44 15.55 0.47
N LEU A 198 1.48 15.64 1.39
CA LEU A 198 0.13 15.12 1.21
C LEU A 198 -0.64 15.92 0.14
N GLN A 199 -0.47 17.24 0.08
CA GLN A 199 -1.03 18.08 -0.99
C GLN A 199 -0.53 17.61 -2.37
N ILE A 200 0.76 17.35 -2.54
CA ILE A 200 1.32 16.85 -3.81
C ILE A 200 0.70 15.49 -4.21
N TRP A 201 0.46 14.59 -3.24
CA TRP A 201 -0.24 13.33 -3.51
C TRP A 201 -1.71 13.53 -3.89
N CYS A 202 -2.38 14.51 -3.28
CA CYS A 202 -3.76 14.85 -3.60
C CYS A 202 -3.88 15.44 -5.02
N GLU A 203 -3.01 16.40 -5.37
CA GLU A 203 -2.93 16.99 -6.72
C GLU A 203 -2.63 15.92 -7.79
N ARG A 204 -1.70 15.00 -7.52
CA ARG A 204 -1.40 13.87 -8.42
C ARG A 204 -2.54 12.85 -8.56
N SER A 205 -3.48 12.83 -7.61
CA SER A 205 -4.61 11.90 -7.59
C SER A 205 -5.93 12.57 -7.95
N ASP A 206 -5.93 13.88 -8.25
CA ASP A 206 -7.13 14.71 -8.41
C ASP A 206 -8.07 14.62 -7.19
N THR A 207 -7.57 14.74 -5.96
CA THR A 207 -8.41 14.67 -4.74
C THR A 207 -8.41 15.96 -3.92
N ASP A 208 -9.54 16.26 -3.29
CA ASP A 208 -9.63 17.41 -2.38
C ASP A 208 -8.81 17.16 -1.09
N LEU A 209 -8.22 18.22 -0.54
CA LEU A 209 -7.52 18.22 0.73
C LEU A 209 -8.10 19.26 1.69
N ILE A 210 -8.39 18.84 2.92
CA ILE A 210 -8.63 19.71 4.07
C ILE A 210 -7.40 19.71 4.97
N ARG A 211 -6.93 20.92 5.28
CA ARG A 211 -5.83 21.20 6.19
C ARG A 211 -6.10 22.50 6.94
N SER A 212 -5.41 22.68 8.05
CA SER A 212 -5.40 23.91 8.83
C SER A 212 -3.95 24.35 9.09
N ASP A 213 -3.76 25.48 9.76
CA ASP A 213 -2.43 26.00 10.11
C ASP A 213 -1.66 25.04 11.04
N GLU A 214 -0.33 25.12 11.00
CA GLU A 214 0.55 24.28 11.83
C GLU A 214 0.25 24.46 13.33
N GLY A 215 0.19 23.35 14.06
CA GLY A 215 -0.17 23.33 15.48
C GLY A 215 -1.68 23.40 15.77
N THR A 216 -2.55 23.45 14.76
CA THR A 216 -4.01 23.27 14.94
C THR A 216 -4.31 21.91 15.60
N ASP A 217 -5.34 21.85 16.44
CA ASP A 217 -5.84 20.61 17.03
C ASP A 217 -6.26 19.59 15.95
N PRO A 218 -5.59 18.43 15.82
CA PRO A 218 -5.91 17.42 14.80
C PRO A 218 -7.38 16.99 14.78
N ALA A 219 -8.02 16.94 15.95
CA ALA A 219 -9.42 16.53 16.07
C ALA A 219 -10.38 17.55 15.45
N SER A 220 -10.02 18.84 15.40
CA SER A 220 -10.80 19.88 14.72
C SER A 220 -10.69 19.76 13.20
N VAL A 221 -9.48 19.50 12.67
CA VAL A 221 -9.28 19.24 11.23
C VAL A 221 -10.12 18.05 10.77
N VAL A 222 -10.18 16.99 11.58
CA VAL A 222 -11.02 15.81 11.32
C VAL A 222 -12.52 16.13 11.40
N PHE A 223 -12.96 16.94 12.38
CA PHE A 223 -14.35 17.38 12.50
C PHE A 223 -14.81 18.17 11.26
N ASP A 224 -14.03 19.15 10.82
CA ASP A 224 -14.30 19.94 9.62
C ASP A 224 -14.33 19.05 8.36
N ALA A 225 -13.43 18.06 8.27
CA ALA A 225 -13.40 17.12 7.17
C ALA A 225 -14.61 16.18 7.14
N LEU A 226 -15.10 15.69 8.30
CA LEU A 226 -16.31 14.86 8.38
C LEU A 226 -17.54 15.64 7.87
N HIS A 227 -17.71 16.89 8.32
CA HIS A 227 -18.80 17.75 7.84
C HIS A 227 -18.70 18.09 6.35
N ALA A 228 -17.48 18.38 5.86
CA ALA A 228 -17.26 18.61 4.43
C ALA A 228 -17.58 17.35 3.60
N THR A 229 -17.20 16.16 4.08
CA THR A 229 -17.48 14.87 3.43
C THR A 229 -18.98 14.64 3.30
N GLN A 230 -19.74 14.81 4.39
CA GLN A 230 -21.20 14.68 4.41
C GLN A 230 -21.89 15.71 3.50
N SER A 231 -21.48 16.98 3.59
CA SER A 231 -22.07 18.10 2.84
C SER A 231 -21.84 17.99 1.34
N ARG A 232 -20.63 17.54 0.93
CA ARG A 232 -20.26 17.31 -0.48
C ARG A 232 -20.67 15.94 -1.01
N GLN A 233 -21.25 15.08 -0.16
CA GLN A 233 -21.63 13.69 -0.48
C GLN A 233 -20.47 12.84 -1.04
N VAL A 234 -19.27 13.02 -0.48
CA VAL A 234 -18.04 12.33 -0.92
C VAL A 234 -18.06 10.86 -0.50
N ASP A 235 -17.65 9.95 -1.39
CA ASP A 235 -17.67 8.50 -1.14
C ASP A 235 -16.67 8.06 -0.06
N VAL A 236 -15.47 8.65 -0.04
CA VAL A 236 -14.36 8.25 0.84
C VAL A 236 -13.68 9.46 1.49
N LEU A 237 -13.56 9.43 2.82
CA LEU A 237 -12.71 10.31 3.61
C LEU A 237 -11.47 9.53 4.09
N ILE A 238 -10.26 10.01 3.79
CA ILE A 238 -9.00 9.44 4.29
C ILE A 238 -8.31 10.45 5.22
N ILE A 239 -7.93 10.04 6.43
CA ILE A 239 -7.36 10.89 7.46
C ILE A 239 -5.89 10.49 7.70
N ASP A 240 -4.94 11.37 7.42
CA ASP A 240 -3.52 11.21 7.82
C ASP A 240 -3.34 11.69 9.26
N THR A 241 -2.69 10.90 10.12
CA THR A 241 -2.42 11.28 11.52
C THR A 241 -0.93 11.45 11.79
N ALA A 242 -0.58 12.11 12.88
CA ALA A 242 0.80 12.09 13.37
C ALA A 242 1.29 10.67 13.73
N GLY A 243 2.59 10.43 13.61
CA GLY A 243 3.26 9.15 13.95
C GLY A 243 4.42 9.28 14.94
N ARG A 244 4.39 10.32 15.78
CA ARG A 244 5.48 10.72 16.72
C ARG A 244 5.55 9.85 17.98
N LEU A 245 5.70 8.53 17.81
CA LEU A 245 5.55 7.53 18.88
C LEU A 245 6.51 7.69 20.09
N HIS A 246 7.65 8.36 19.91
CA HIS A 246 8.54 8.75 21.02
C HIS A 246 7.82 9.63 22.07
N THR A 247 6.74 10.31 21.69
CA THR A 247 5.77 10.96 22.60
C THR A 247 4.53 10.09 22.86
N LYS A 248 4.71 8.83 23.29
CA LYS A 248 3.64 7.81 23.38
C LYS A 248 2.34 8.37 23.97
N LYS A 249 2.34 8.87 25.21
CA LYS A 249 1.09 9.28 25.88
C LYS A 249 0.35 10.44 25.17
N PRO A 250 0.96 11.62 24.88
CA PRO A 250 0.30 12.67 24.13
C PRO A 250 -0.25 12.23 22.76
N LEU A 251 0.48 11.39 22.03
CA LEU A 251 0.00 10.85 20.75
C LEU A 251 -1.20 9.92 20.93
N MET A 252 -1.19 9.01 21.92
CA MET A 252 -2.32 8.10 22.16
C MET A 252 -3.57 8.88 22.61
N ASP A 253 -3.41 9.91 23.44
CA ASP A 253 -4.51 10.79 23.88
C ASP A 253 -5.14 11.55 22.68
N GLU A 254 -4.31 12.02 21.75
CA GLU A 254 -4.69 12.69 20.49
C GLU A 254 -5.45 11.74 19.54
N LEU A 255 -4.90 10.54 19.28
CA LEU A 255 -5.55 9.53 18.43
C LEU A 255 -6.88 9.05 19.02
N SER A 256 -6.93 8.82 20.34
CA SER A 256 -8.16 8.49 21.06
C SER A 256 -9.22 9.59 20.93
N LYS A 257 -8.79 10.86 20.91
CA LYS A 257 -9.68 12.01 20.70
C LYS A 257 -10.22 12.06 19.27
N ILE A 258 -9.36 11.83 18.26
CA ILE A 258 -9.75 11.72 16.85
C ILE A 258 -10.80 10.61 16.68
N GLY A 259 -10.54 9.40 17.19
CA GLY A 259 -11.49 8.28 17.13
C GLY A 259 -12.86 8.62 17.73
N ARG A 260 -12.87 9.24 18.93
CA ARG A 260 -14.12 9.70 19.58
C ARG A 260 -14.88 10.76 18.78
N VAL A 261 -14.19 11.66 18.07
CA VAL A 261 -14.84 12.66 17.20
C VAL A 261 -15.47 11.95 15.99
N ILE A 262 -14.73 11.08 15.32
CA ILE A 262 -15.23 10.35 14.14
C ILE A 262 -16.50 9.55 14.48
N SER A 263 -16.47 8.74 15.55
CA SER A 263 -17.63 7.94 15.96
C SER A 263 -18.83 8.74 16.47
N ARG A 264 -18.63 10.01 16.82
CA ARG A 264 -19.70 10.93 17.24
C ARG A 264 -20.42 11.56 16.05
N GLU A 265 -19.68 12.03 15.04
CA GLU A 265 -20.27 12.67 13.86
C GLU A 265 -20.86 11.65 12.87
N ILE A 266 -20.27 10.45 12.79
CA ILE A 266 -20.72 9.38 11.89
C ILE A 266 -20.80 8.07 12.68
N PRO A 267 -22.02 7.60 13.04
CA PRO A 267 -22.20 6.31 13.69
C PRO A 267 -21.57 5.18 12.86
N LYS A 268 -20.89 4.24 13.54
CA LYS A 268 -20.03 3.18 12.97
C LYS A 268 -18.70 3.61 12.34
N ALA A 269 -18.40 4.91 12.22
CA ALA A 269 -17.09 5.36 11.78
C ALA A 269 -16.07 5.40 12.95
N PRO A 270 -14.75 5.34 12.70
CA PRO A 270 -14.12 5.06 11.40
C PRO A 270 -14.46 3.65 10.92
N HIS A 271 -14.76 3.54 9.63
CA HIS A 271 -15.12 2.27 8.99
C HIS A 271 -13.88 1.40 8.79
N GLU A 272 -12.72 2.04 8.62
CA GLU A 272 -11.40 1.41 8.60
C GLU A 272 -10.44 2.22 9.50
N VAL A 273 -9.72 1.53 10.38
CA VAL A 273 -8.54 2.01 11.09
C VAL A 273 -7.36 1.23 10.53
N LEU A 274 -6.69 1.82 9.54
CA LEU A 274 -5.60 1.20 8.78
C LEU A 274 -4.26 1.55 9.42
N LEU A 275 -3.62 0.58 10.05
CA LEU A 275 -2.28 0.74 10.57
C LEU A 275 -1.24 0.51 9.47
N VAL A 276 -0.44 1.53 9.14
CA VAL A 276 0.66 1.42 8.17
C VAL A 276 1.96 1.09 8.89
N VAL A 277 2.60 0.03 8.43
CA VAL A 277 3.76 -0.60 9.04
C VAL A 277 4.92 -0.67 8.05
N ASP A 278 6.13 -0.49 8.55
CA ASP A 278 7.36 -0.63 7.78
C ASP A 278 7.88 -2.08 7.86
N GLY A 279 7.86 -2.81 6.74
CA GLY A 279 8.37 -4.18 6.64
C GLY A 279 9.88 -4.32 6.87
N THR A 280 10.63 -3.22 6.86
CA THR A 280 12.06 -3.21 7.24
C THR A 280 12.27 -3.22 8.76
N ALA A 281 11.24 -2.88 9.56
CA ALA A 281 11.38 -2.65 11.00
C ALA A 281 11.49 -3.93 11.84
N GLY A 282 11.18 -5.11 11.28
CA GLY A 282 11.17 -6.39 12.00
C GLY A 282 10.26 -6.33 13.24
N GLN A 283 10.70 -6.94 14.34
CA GLN A 283 9.94 -6.95 15.62
C GLN A 283 9.51 -5.55 16.14
N ASN A 284 10.17 -4.45 15.75
CA ASN A 284 9.72 -3.10 16.15
C ASN A 284 8.33 -2.76 15.57
N ALA A 285 7.99 -3.28 14.39
CA ALA A 285 6.66 -3.13 13.79
C ALA A 285 5.54 -3.61 14.72
N ILE A 286 5.78 -4.74 15.38
CA ILE A 286 4.81 -5.44 16.23
C ILE A 286 4.57 -4.64 17.52
N ILE A 287 5.65 -4.18 18.16
CA ILE A 287 5.59 -3.32 19.35
C ILE A 287 4.82 -2.03 19.04
N GLN A 288 5.09 -1.41 17.88
CA GLN A 288 4.38 -0.21 17.44
C GLN A 288 2.89 -0.49 17.24
N ALA A 289 2.55 -1.60 16.58
CA ALA A 289 1.18 -1.98 16.28
C ALA A 289 0.31 -2.17 17.52
N ASN A 290 0.82 -2.91 18.51
CA ASN A 290 0.14 -3.12 19.79
C ASN A 290 -0.15 -1.76 20.47
N VAL A 291 0.81 -0.82 20.45
CA VAL A 291 0.61 0.51 21.01
C VAL A 291 -0.45 1.34 20.28
N PHE A 292 -0.52 1.31 18.95
CA PHE A 292 -1.60 2.01 18.24
C PHE A 292 -2.97 1.39 18.52
N ASN A 293 -3.05 0.06 18.59
CA ASN A 293 -4.27 -0.69 18.88
C ASN A 293 -4.84 -0.42 20.28
N GLU A 294 -3.98 -0.09 21.27
CA GLU A 294 -4.39 0.38 22.61
C GLU A 294 -5.20 1.70 22.58
N ALA A 295 -4.92 2.59 21.61
CA ALA A 295 -5.52 3.94 21.56
C ALA A 295 -6.73 4.03 20.63
N VAL A 296 -6.67 3.37 19.47
CA VAL A 296 -7.80 3.21 18.54
C VAL A 296 -7.75 1.80 17.98
N PRO A 297 -8.78 0.96 18.18
CA PRO A 297 -8.80 -0.41 17.67
C PRO A 297 -8.54 -0.46 16.16
N VAL A 298 -7.49 -1.16 15.77
CA VAL A 298 -7.07 -1.34 14.38
C VAL A 298 -7.99 -2.36 13.70
N THR A 299 -8.41 -2.08 12.46
CA THR A 299 -9.25 -3.01 11.68
C THR A 299 -8.49 -3.67 10.53
N GLY A 300 -7.29 -3.19 10.21
CA GLY A 300 -6.41 -3.81 9.23
C GLY A 300 -5.02 -3.17 9.18
N VAL A 301 -4.08 -3.90 8.57
CA VAL A 301 -2.68 -3.47 8.42
C VAL A 301 -2.31 -3.31 6.95
N ALA A 302 -1.55 -2.24 6.64
CA ALA A 302 -0.81 -2.09 5.40
C ALA A 302 0.69 -2.27 5.67
N VAL A 303 1.33 -3.29 5.09
CA VAL A 303 2.79 -3.50 5.22
C VAL A 303 3.50 -2.93 4.00
N THR A 304 4.43 -2.00 4.23
CA THR A 304 5.16 -1.27 3.17
C THR A 304 6.64 -1.65 3.10
N LYS A 305 7.32 -1.24 2.03
CA LYS A 305 8.78 -1.40 1.81
C LYS A 305 9.26 -2.86 1.82
N LEU A 306 8.40 -3.80 1.43
CA LEU A 306 8.76 -5.22 1.35
C LEU A 306 9.85 -5.48 0.31
N ASP A 307 9.96 -4.62 -0.71
CA ASP A 307 11.02 -4.57 -1.71
C ASP A 307 12.41 -4.20 -1.15
N GLY A 308 12.44 -3.50 -0.01
CA GLY A 308 13.69 -3.07 0.63
C GLY A 308 14.38 -4.17 1.43
N THR A 309 13.66 -5.19 1.89
CA THR A 309 14.00 -5.96 3.11
C THR A 309 14.24 -7.44 2.88
N ALA A 310 15.11 -8.03 3.71
CA ALA A 310 15.22 -9.48 3.89
C ALA A 310 14.31 -10.02 5.02
N LYS A 311 13.59 -9.13 5.72
CA LYS A 311 12.82 -9.40 6.94
C LYS A 311 11.31 -9.62 6.68
N GLY A 312 10.95 -10.12 5.50
CA GLY A 312 9.54 -10.28 5.10
C GLY A 312 8.73 -11.26 5.96
N GLY A 313 9.39 -12.10 6.77
CA GLY A 313 8.74 -12.93 7.80
C GLY A 313 7.91 -12.10 8.80
N VAL A 314 8.21 -10.81 8.96
CA VAL A 314 7.46 -9.88 9.80
C VAL A 314 5.96 -9.81 9.47
N VAL A 315 5.55 -10.10 8.22
CA VAL A 315 4.13 -10.12 7.82
C VAL A 315 3.34 -11.18 8.60
N ILE A 316 3.94 -12.37 8.78
CA ILE A 316 3.37 -13.48 9.55
C ILE A 316 3.32 -13.09 11.04
N ALA A 317 4.41 -12.48 11.54
CA ALA A 317 4.53 -12.00 12.92
C ALA A 317 3.44 -10.97 13.31
N ILE A 318 3.26 -9.95 12.46
CA ILE A 318 2.26 -8.88 12.59
C ILE A 318 0.86 -9.47 12.66
N ARG A 319 0.54 -10.39 11.73
CA ARG A 319 -0.76 -11.05 11.67
C ARG A 319 -1.06 -11.82 12.96
N GLN A 320 -0.10 -12.63 13.41
CA GLN A 320 -0.26 -13.48 14.59
C GLN A 320 -0.37 -12.67 15.90
N GLU A 321 0.37 -11.57 16.03
CA GLU A 321 0.38 -10.81 17.29
C GLU A 321 -0.83 -9.89 17.44
N ILE A 322 -1.21 -9.18 16.38
CA ILE A 322 -2.27 -8.15 16.45
C ILE A 322 -3.66 -8.78 16.24
N GLY A 323 -3.76 -9.92 15.54
CA GLY A 323 -5.02 -10.61 15.26
C GLY A 323 -5.91 -9.96 14.20
N VAL A 324 -5.52 -8.80 13.65
CA VAL A 324 -6.19 -8.07 12.57
C VAL A 324 -5.70 -8.55 11.18
N PRO A 325 -6.48 -8.39 10.09
CA PRO A 325 -6.04 -8.76 8.75
C PRO A 325 -4.87 -7.89 8.26
N ILE A 326 -3.97 -8.49 7.48
CA ILE A 326 -3.17 -7.73 6.53
C ILE A 326 -4.09 -7.42 5.34
N LYS A 327 -4.32 -6.14 5.05
CA LYS A 327 -5.23 -5.71 3.98
C LYS A 327 -4.49 -5.26 2.73
N LEU A 328 -3.29 -4.71 2.89
CA LEU A 328 -2.53 -4.10 1.81
C LEU A 328 -1.04 -4.43 1.93
N ILE A 329 -0.37 -4.58 0.78
CA ILE A 329 1.09 -4.68 0.68
C ILE A 329 1.66 -3.67 -0.31
N GLY A 330 2.76 -3.03 0.10
CA GLY A 330 3.50 -2.04 -0.67
C GLY A 330 4.92 -2.51 -1.00
N ILE A 331 5.24 -2.55 -2.29
CA ILE A 331 6.50 -3.10 -2.86
C ILE A 331 7.27 -2.09 -3.72
N GLY A 332 7.13 -0.80 -3.43
CA GLY A 332 7.81 0.28 -4.16
C GLY A 332 7.14 1.64 -3.99
N GLU A 333 7.56 2.62 -4.79
CA GLU A 333 7.15 4.03 -4.71
C GLU A 333 6.10 4.44 -5.76
N GLN A 334 5.86 3.64 -6.82
CA GLN A 334 4.90 4.01 -7.87
C GLN A 334 3.45 3.91 -7.37
N LEU A 335 2.53 4.59 -8.06
CA LEU A 335 1.10 4.62 -7.72
C LEU A 335 0.47 3.21 -7.63
N ASP A 336 0.82 2.33 -8.58
CA ASP A 336 0.37 0.94 -8.63
C ASP A 336 1.07 -0.01 -7.64
N ASP A 337 2.02 0.49 -6.82
CA ASP A 337 2.85 -0.31 -5.91
C ASP A 337 2.20 -0.47 -4.53
N LEU A 338 0.88 -0.53 -4.51
CA LEU A 338 0.05 -0.87 -3.35
C LEU A 338 -1.12 -1.70 -3.86
N ARG A 339 -1.24 -2.93 -3.37
CA ARG A 339 -2.32 -3.85 -3.73
C ARG A 339 -2.97 -4.42 -2.50
N ASP A 340 -4.18 -4.95 -2.68
CA ASP A 340 -4.79 -5.83 -1.70
C ASP A 340 -3.84 -6.99 -1.39
N PHE A 341 -3.76 -7.34 -0.11
CA PHE A 341 -3.02 -8.50 0.32
C PHE A 341 -3.79 -9.77 -0.08
N VAL A 342 -3.06 -10.71 -0.67
CA VAL A 342 -3.53 -12.05 -1.01
C VAL A 342 -2.50 -13.01 -0.40
N ALA A 343 -2.93 -13.83 0.56
CA ALA A 343 -2.06 -14.73 1.30
C ALA A 343 -1.41 -15.75 0.37
N GLN A 344 -2.19 -16.33 -0.54
CA GLN A 344 -1.70 -17.30 -1.53
C GLN A 344 -0.67 -16.70 -2.49
N ASP A 345 -0.90 -15.48 -3.03
CA ASP A 345 0.09 -14.80 -3.90
C ASP A 345 1.37 -14.48 -3.12
N PHE A 346 1.26 -14.05 -1.85
CA PHE A 346 2.41 -13.75 -1.00
C PHE A 346 3.26 -14.99 -0.68
N VAL A 347 2.63 -16.09 -0.27
CA VAL A 347 3.31 -17.35 0.04
C VAL A 347 3.89 -17.98 -1.23
N SER A 348 3.15 -17.95 -2.33
CA SER A 348 3.65 -18.41 -3.63
C SER A 348 4.88 -17.63 -4.09
N ALA A 349 4.86 -16.29 -4.03
CA ALA A 349 5.99 -15.45 -4.40
C ALA A 349 7.21 -15.61 -3.46
N LEU A 350 6.96 -15.82 -2.15
CA LEU A 350 8.00 -16.08 -1.16
C LEU A 350 8.75 -17.39 -1.44
N PHE A 351 8.02 -18.45 -1.79
CA PHE A 351 8.54 -19.79 -2.08
C PHE A 351 8.76 -20.07 -3.58
N GLU A 352 8.77 -19.06 -4.44
CA GLU A 352 8.98 -19.24 -5.89
C GLU A 352 10.46 -19.53 -6.21
N ASN A 353 10.75 -20.67 -6.83
CA ASN A 353 12.11 -21.07 -7.22
C ASN A 353 12.68 -20.14 -8.31
N ASP A 354 13.95 -19.75 -8.18
CA ASP A 354 14.63 -18.82 -9.13
C ASP A 354 14.78 -19.38 -10.57
N GLU A 355 14.49 -20.68 -10.80
CA GLU A 355 14.68 -21.40 -12.08
C GLU A 355 13.79 -20.91 -13.23
N SER A 356 12.75 -20.10 -12.97
CA SER A 356 11.90 -19.49 -14.02
C SER A 356 12.58 -18.37 -14.82
N SER A 357 13.91 -18.25 -14.75
CA SER A 357 14.72 -17.14 -15.26
C SER A 357 15.76 -17.55 -16.32
N ILE A 358 15.67 -18.78 -16.85
CA ILE A 358 16.60 -19.35 -17.85
C ILE A 358 15.88 -19.54 -19.20
#